data_AF-A0A3C0HTR8-F1
#
_entry.id   AF-A0A3C0HTR8-F1
#
_cell.length_a   1.000
_cell.length_b   1.000
_cell.length_c   1.000
_cell.angle_alpha   90.00
_cell.angle_beta   90.00
_cell.angle_gamma   90.00
#
_symmetry.space_group_name_H-M   'P 1'
#
loop_
_entity.id
_entity.type
_entity.pdbx_description
1 polymer ?
#
loop_
_entity_poly.entity_id
_entity_poly.type
_entity_poly.pdbx_seq_one_letter_code
_entity_poly.pdbx_strand_id
1 'polypeptide(L)'
;MSDEMNVVKTSRTPEELRGRLQAWLVATTDDPDAVIGPVSSPESNGMSSESLFFDATWREGSGSFVARVAPAASDVPVFPTYDLQKQYDLIDLVAKQS
;
A
#
# COMPACT_ATOMS: atom_id res chain seq x y z
N MET A 1 -33.19 3.02 -14.94
CA MET A 1 -32.50 3.81 -13.90
C MET A 1 -31.37 2.92 -13.42
N SER A 2 -30.17 3.16 -13.93
CA SER A 2 -28.99 2.36 -13.62
C SER A 2 -28.54 2.77 -12.23
N ASP A 3 -28.58 1.84 -11.28
CA ASP A 3 -28.03 2.02 -9.95
C ASP A 3 -26.51 2.10 -10.13
N GLU A 4 -25.98 3.31 -10.10
CA GLU A 4 -24.55 3.56 -10.10
C GLU A 4 -24.05 3.09 -8.74
N MET A 5 -23.71 1.80 -8.66
CA MET A 5 -23.04 1.18 -7.54
C MET A 5 -21.82 2.04 -7.19
N ASN A 6 -21.96 2.90 -6.19
CA ASN A 6 -20.84 3.54 -5.51
C ASN A 6 -20.07 2.42 -4.80
N VAL A 7 -19.25 1.71 -5.57
CA VAL A 7 -18.29 0.74 -5.05
C VAL A 7 -17.33 1.56 -4.20
N VAL A 8 -17.50 1.49 -2.88
CA VAL A 8 -16.53 2.02 -1.92
C VAL A 8 -15.23 1.26 -2.20
N LYS A 9 -14.32 1.92 -2.92
CA LYS A 9 -13.12 1.34 -3.54
C LYS A 9 -12.03 0.94 -2.52
N THR A 10 -12.09 1.49 -1.32
CA THR A 10 -11.25 1.14 -0.17
C THR A 10 -11.97 1.62 1.08
N SER A 11 -12.16 0.76 2.06
CA SER A 11 -12.77 1.16 3.33
C SER A 11 -11.80 1.90 4.26
N ARG A 12 -10.50 1.90 3.95
CA ARG A 12 -9.45 2.48 4.81
C ARG A 12 -9.15 3.91 4.40
N THR A 13 -9.06 4.81 5.38
CA THR A 13 -8.70 6.20 5.08
C THR A 13 -7.19 6.33 4.84
N PRO A 14 -6.75 7.36 4.09
CA PRO A 14 -5.33 7.67 3.96
C PRO A 14 -4.60 7.82 5.31
N GLU A 15 -5.26 8.39 6.31
CA GLU A 15 -4.73 8.58 7.65
C GLU A 15 -4.55 7.26 8.41
N GLU A 16 -5.51 6.34 8.29
CA GLU A 16 -5.39 4.99 8.87
C GLU A 16 -4.22 4.22 8.25
N LEU A 17 -4.07 4.30 6.93
CA LEU A 17 -2.97 3.67 6.20
C LEU A 17 -1.62 4.29 6.58
N ARG A 18 -1.56 5.62 6.69
CA ARG A 18 -0.39 6.35 7.16
C ARG A 18 0.04 5.90 8.54
N GLY A 19 -0.89 5.78 9.50
CA GLY A 19 -0.59 5.31 10.85
C GLY A 19 0.00 3.89 10.88
N ARG A 20 -0.51 3.00 10.02
CA ARG A 20 0.02 1.62 9.91
C ARG A 20 1.40 1.58 9.27
N LEU A 21 1.62 2.36 8.21
CA LEU A 21 2.95 2.50 7.59
C LEU A 21 3.96 3.12 8.56
N GLN A 22 3.52 4.08 9.37
CA GLN A 22 4.35 4.74 10.39
C GLN A 22 4.84 3.73 11.44
N ALA A 23 3.93 2.91 11.97
CA ALA A 23 4.29 1.88 12.94
C ALA A 23 5.22 0.81 12.34
N TRP A 24 4.99 0.43 11.07
CA TRP A 24 5.83 -0.51 10.35
C TRP A 24 7.25 0.04 10.13
N LEU A 25 7.38 1.31 9.70
CA LEU A 25 8.68 1.92 9.43
C LEU A 25 9.51 1.99 10.71
N VAL A 26 8.93 2.51 11.81
CA VAL A 26 9.59 2.58 13.14
C VAL A 26 10.10 1.21 13.56
N ALA A 27 9.27 0.16 13.44
CA ALA A 27 9.66 -1.20 13.81
C ALA A 27 10.73 -1.81 12.89
N THR A 28 10.74 -1.43 11.60
CA THR A 28 11.69 -1.96 10.61
C THR A 28 13.06 -1.30 10.73
N THR A 29 13.10 0.00 11.06
CA THR A 29 14.34 0.78 11.16
C THR A 29 14.87 0.88 12.58
N ASP A 30 14.12 0.43 13.60
CA ASP A 30 14.40 0.67 15.02
C ASP A 30 14.62 2.17 15.34
N ASP A 31 13.85 3.02 14.65
CA ASP A 31 13.97 4.47 14.76
C ASP A 31 12.62 5.08 15.19
N PRO A 32 12.49 5.54 16.45
CA PRO A 32 11.24 6.10 16.95
C PRO A 32 10.89 7.44 16.28
N ASP A 33 11.88 8.12 15.70
CA ASP A 33 11.74 9.40 15.01
C ASP A 33 11.48 9.24 13.50
N ALA A 34 11.35 8.01 13.00
CA ALA A 34 10.98 7.77 11.61
C ALA A 34 9.62 8.41 11.31
N VAL A 35 9.40 8.87 10.07
CA VAL A 35 8.20 9.59 9.66
C VAL A 35 7.71 9.10 8.30
N ILE A 36 6.41 8.85 8.21
CA ILE A 36 5.67 8.71 6.95
C ILE A 36 4.96 10.03 6.64
N GLY A 37 5.18 10.55 5.43
CA GLY A 37 4.49 11.73 4.90
C GLY A 37 3.01 11.47 4.59
N PRO A 38 2.34 12.38 3.87
CA PRO A 38 0.99 12.16 3.37
C PRO A 38 0.92 10.89 2.51
N VAL A 39 -0.13 10.10 2.71
CA VAL A 39 -0.40 8.91 1.90
C VAL A 39 -1.48 9.24 0.87
N SER A 40 -1.31 8.77 -0.35
CA SER A 40 -2.31 8.91 -1.41
C SER A 40 -2.43 7.63 -2.25
N SER A 41 -3.57 7.48 -2.91
CA SER A 41 -3.86 6.38 -3.83
C SER A 41 -4.14 6.98 -5.22
N PRO A 42 -3.68 6.36 -6.33
CA PRO A 42 -4.12 6.76 -7.66
C PRO A 42 -5.65 6.68 -7.80
N GLU A 43 -6.25 7.64 -8.49
CA GLU A 43 -7.70 7.68 -8.75
C GLU A 43 -8.21 6.44 -9.51
N SER A 44 -7.32 5.79 -10.27
CA SER A 44 -7.59 4.64 -11.14
C SER A 44 -7.20 3.28 -10.53
N ASN A 45 -7.07 3.17 -9.20
CA ASN A 45 -6.84 1.87 -8.57
C ASN A 45 -7.98 0.90 -8.94
N GLY A 46 -7.66 -0.08 -9.79
CA GLY A 46 -8.54 -1.19 -10.09
C GLY A 46 -8.76 -2.02 -8.83
N MET A 47 -9.92 -2.68 -8.74
CA MET A 47 -10.38 -3.49 -7.60
C MET A 47 -9.47 -4.70 -7.23
N SER A 48 -8.26 -4.81 -7.82
CA SER A 48 -7.34 -5.94 -7.70
C SER A 48 -6.07 -5.69 -6.87
N SER A 49 -5.73 -4.46 -6.51
CA SER A 49 -4.65 -4.17 -5.54
C SER A 49 -4.63 -2.68 -5.25
N GLU A 50 -4.51 -2.29 -3.99
CA GLU A 50 -4.40 -0.88 -3.62
C GLU A 50 -2.92 -0.48 -3.60
N SER A 51 -2.57 0.49 -4.44
CA SER A 51 -1.23 1.10 -4.47
C SER A 51 -1.27 2.41 -3.70
N LEU A 52 -0.33 2.59 -2.77
CA LEU A 52 -0.18 3.77 -1.92
C LEU A 52 1.13 4.47 -2.24
N PHE A 53 1.07 5.78 -2.46
CA PHE A 53 2.24 6.64 -2.62
C PHE A 53 2.49 7.43 -1.35
N PHE A 54 3.74 7.47 -0.90
CA PHE A 54 4.16 8.22 0.27
C PHE A 54 5.66 8.52 0.24
N ASP A 55 6.04 9.60 0.90
CA ASP A 55 7.44 9.86 1.26
C ASP A 55 7.71 9.31 2.67
N ALA A 56 8.94 8.88 2.91
CA ALA A 56 9.38 8.42 4.22
C ALA A 56 10.78 8.95 4.54
N THR A 57 11.01 9.24 5.83
CA THR A 57 12.31 9.65 6.36
C THR A 57 12.56 8.90 7.67
N TRP A 58 13.78 8.44 7.88
CA TRP A 58 14.27 7.84 9.10
C TRP A 58 15.76 8.20 9.25
N ARG A 59 16.38 7.86 10.37
CA ARG A 59 17.76 8.26 10.70
C ARG A 59 18.78 7.94 9.60
N GLU A 60 18.67 6.77 8.97
CA GLU A 60 19.60 6.30 7.95
C GLU A 60 19.20 6.67 6.51
N GLY A 61 18.03 7.30 6.28
CA GLY A 61 17.63 7.62 4.91
C GLY A 61 16.28 8.29 4.72
N SER A 62 16.00 8.64 3.48
CA SER A 62 14.72 9.18 3.05
C SER A 62 14.42 8.81 1.60
N GLY A 63 13.16 8.79 1.21
CA GLY A 63 12.78 8.57 -0.19
C GLY A 63 11.28 8.60 -0.44
N SER A 64 10.92 8.43 -1.71
CA SER A 64 9.55 8.27 -2.18
C SER A 64 9.29 6.79 -2.48
N PHE A 65 8.17 6.28 -2.00
CA PHE A 65 7.88 4.84 -1.99
C PHE A 65 6.48 4.55 -2.52
N VAL A 66 6.31 3.30 -2.97
CA VAL A 66 5.02 2.73 -3.32
C VAL A 66 4.78 1.49 -2.46
N ALA A 67 3.71 1.47 -1.67
CA ALA A 67 3.25 0.27 -1.00
C ALA A 67 2.12 -0.37 -1.80
N ARG A 68 2.24 -1.68 -2.04
CA ARG A 68 1.17 -2.50 -2.64
C ARG A 68 0.50 -3.27 -1.51
N VAL A 69 -0.76 -2.96 -1.24
CA VAL A 69 -1.53 -3.57 -0.14
C VAL A 69 -2.69 -4.39 -0.68
N ALA A 70 -2.99 -5.48 0.02
CA ALA A 70 -4.18 -6.26 -0.26
C ALA A 70 -5.42 -5.41 0.08
N PRO A 71 -6.53 -5.57 -0.67
CA PRO A 71 -7.78 -4.89 -0.36
C PRO A 71 -8.25 -5.22 1.06
N ALA A 72 -9.04 -4.34 1.67
CA ALA A 72 -9.63 -4.61 2.97
C ALA A 72 -10.60 -5.80 2.87
N ALA A 73 -10.79 -6.54 3.96
CA ALA A 73 -11.71 -7.69 3.98
C ALA A 73 -13.19 -7.28 3.73
N SER A 74 -13.50 -5.99 3.95
CA SER A 74 -14.80 -5.37 3.67
C SER A 74 -14.95 -4.89 2.23
N ASP A 75 -13.88 -4.86 1.44
CA ASP A 75 -13.94 -4.55 0.01
C ASP A 75 -14.42 -5.79 -0.74
N VAL A 76 -14.89 -5.63 -1.99
CA VAL A 76 -15.21 -6.76 -2.87
C VAL A 76 -13.96 -7.11 -3.68
N PRO A 77 -13.13 -8.09 -3.25
CA PRO A 77 -11.90 -8.38 -3.96
C PRO A 77 -12.19 -9.00 -5.33
N VAL A 78 -11.44 -8.59 -6.36
CA VAL A 78 -11.51 -9.23 -7.69
C VAL A 78 -11.01 -10.68 -7.64
N PHE A 79 -10.03 -10.97 -6.79
CA PHE A 79 -9.44 -12.30 -6.63
C PHE A 79 -9.79 -12.94 -5.29
N PRO A 80 -9.96 -14.27 -5.23
CA PRO A 80 -10.29 -14.97 -3.99
C PRO A 80 -9.16 -14.92 -2.95
N THR A 81 -7.91 -14.78 -3.41
CA THR A 81 -6.72 -14.76 -2.55
C THR A 81 -5.67 -13.80 -3.09
N TYR A 82 -5.00 -13.07 -2.19
CA TYR A 82 -3.86 -12.22 -2.50
C TYR A 82 -2.60 -12.75 -1.84
N ASP A 83 -1.66 -13.24 -2.65
CA ASP A 83 -0.32 -13.64 -2.21
C ASP A 83 0.67 -12.54 -2.62
N LEU A 84 0.81 -11.53 -1.77
CA LEU A 84 1.72 -10.41 -2.03
C LEU A 84 3.19 -10.83 -1.97
N GLN A 85 3.50 -11.88 -1.21
CA GLN A 85 4.87 -12.41 -1.13
C GLN A 85 5.29 -12.98 -2.49
N LYS A 86 4.45 -13.83 -3.11
CA LYS A 86 4.75 -14.34 -4.46
C LYS A 86 4.85 -13.23 -5.51
N GLN A 87 4.07 -12.16 -5.37
CA GLN A 87 4.19 -10.99 -6.26
C GLN A 87 5.55 -10.30 -6.09
N TYR A 88 6.01 -10.10 -4.85
CA TYR A 88 7.34 -9.56 -4.57
C TYR A 88 8.45 -10.47 -5.11
N ASP A 89 8.39 -11.77 -4.82
CA ASP A 89 9.40 -12.75 -5.25
C ASP A 89 9.54 -12.78 -6.78
N LEU A 90 8.43 -12.67 -7.51
CA LEU A 90 8.44 -12.58 -8.97
C LEU A 90 9.13 -11.31 -9.47
N ILE A 91 8.81 -10.15 -8.88
CA ILE A 91 9.39 -8.86 -9.27
C ILE A 91 10.91 -8.87 -9.00
N ASP A 92 11.32 -9.35 -7.83
CA ASP A 92 12.72 -9.49 -7.46
C ASP A 92 13.47 -10.47 -8.39
N LEU A 93 12.84 -11.59 -8.76
CA LEU A 93 13.40 -12.52 -9.75
C LEU A 93 13.63 -11.86 -11.11
N VAL A 94 12.67 -11.08 -11.61
CA VAL A 94 12.80 -10.35 -12.89
C VAL A 94 13.90 -9.30 -12.82
N ALA A 95 13.99 -8.56 -11.71
CA ALA A 95 15.02 -7.54 -11.49
C ALA A 95 16.43 -8.15 -11.51
N LYS A 96 16.61 -9.35 -10.94
CA LYS A 96 17.89 -10.07 -10.93
C LYS A 96 18.33 -10.59 -12.31
N GLN A 97 17.44 -10.62 -13.29
CA GLN A 97 17.71 -11.08 -14.67
C GLN A 97 17.87 -9.92 -15.66
N SER A 98 17.83 -8.67 -15.18
CA SER A 98 17.94 -7.45 -15.99
C SER A 98 19.33 -6.83 -15.94
#